data_AF-D9VS91-F1
#
_entry.id   AF-D9VS91-F1
#
_cell.length_a   1.000
_cell.length_b   1.000
_cell.length_c   1.000
_cell.angle_alpha   90.00
_cell.angle_beta   90.00
_cell.angle_gamma   90.00
#
_symmetry.space_group_name_H-M   'P 1'
#
loop_
_entity.id
_entity.type
_entity.pdbx_description
1 polymer ?
#
loop_
_entity_poly.entity_id
_entity_poly.type
_entity_poly.pdbx_seq_one_letter_code
_entity_poly.pdbx_strand_id
1 'polypeptide(L)'
;MADLYALELALTLAASTPEPVLALIRDHMEPYAEDADSDSDSDGDEYVPPPFKVLAERGPAYRVGGECTAALTRTPTGWTLTARQEIHTENLPDAEQFLDALTPHLTTPEAPLGTLRFYEDPAPKPITPNASGAVRLP
;
A
#
# COMPACT_ATOMS: atom_id res chain seq x y z
N MET A 1 17.11 3.92 15.04
CA MET A 1 17.13 3.63 13.59
C MET A 1 15.71 3.18 13.29
N ALA A 2 15.01 3.84 12.38
CA ALA A 2 13.65 3.44 12.03
C ALA A 2 13.76 2.40 10.92
N ASP A 3 13.11 1.25 11.09
CA ASP A 3 13.15 0.17 10.11
C ASP A 3 12.17 0.50 8.98
N LEU A 4 12.60 1.36 8.07
CA LEU A 4 11.78 1.91 6.99
C LEU A 4 12.10 1.21 5.66
N TYR A 5 11.04 0.92 4.92
CA TYR A 5 11.10 0.40 3.57
C TYR A 5 10.48 1.41 2.59
N ALA A 6 11.14 1.59 1.45
CA ALA A 6 10.53 2.20 0.28
C ALA A 6 9.79 1.11 -0.51
N LEU A 7 8.47 1.23 -0.57
CA LEU A 7 7.61 0.40 -1.41
C LEU A 7 7.29 1.17 -2.68
N GLU A 8 7.59 0.58 -3.83
CA GLU A 8 7.18 1.11 -5.14
C GLU A 8 6.34 0.05 -5.84
N LEU A 9 5.11 0.40 -6.23
CA LEU A 9 4.18 -0.47 -6.96
C LEU A 9 4.00 0.04 -8.39
N ALA A 10 3.97 -0.90 -9.33
CA ALA A 10 3.67 -0.63 -10.73
C ALA A 10 3.02 -1.89 -11.32
N LEU A 11 1.71 -2.02 -11.18
CA LEU A 11 0.97 -3.21 -11.59
C LEU A 11 -0.28 -2.88 -12.40
N THR A 12 -0.73 -3.87 -13.17
CA THR A 12 -1.95 -3.78 -13.98
C THR A 12 -2.97 -4.83 -13.55
N LEU A 13 -4.19 -4.37 -13.30
CA LEU A 13 -5.34 -5.20 -12.95
C LEU A 13 -6.24 -5.36 -14.17
N ALA A 14 -6.91 -6.51 -14.27
CA ALA A 14 -7.83 -6.80 -15.36
C ALA A 14 -9.01 -5.80 -15.43
N ALA A 15 -9.57 -5.60 -16.63
CA ALA A 15 -10.78 -4.78 -16.76
C ALA A 15 -11.99 -5.36 -16.00
N SER A 16 -11.98 -6.67 -15.74
CA SER A 16 -12.99 -7.40 -14.98
C SER A 16 -12.76 -7.39 -13.46
N THR A 17 -11.80 -6.62 -12.95
CA THR A 17 -11.55 -6.51 -11.51
C THR A 17 -12.84 -6.09 -10.79
N PRO A 18 -13.29 -6.84 -9.77
CA PRO A 18 -14.51 -6.53 -9.04
C PRO A 18 -14.45 -5.17 -8.35
N GLU A 19 -15.59 -4.47 -8.31
CA GLU A 19 -15.70 -3.18 -7.62
C GLU A 19 -15.25 -3.22 -6.16
N PRO A 20 -15.51 -4.28 -5.36
CA PRO A 20 -15.00 -4.36 -3.99
C PRO A 20 -13.46 -4.28 -3.88
N VAL A 21 -12.73 -4.79 -4.88
CA VAL A 21 -11.27 -4.73 -4.92
C VAL A 21 -10.80 -3.33 -5.29
N LEU A 22 -11.50 -2.67 -6.23
CA LEU A 22 -11.23 -1.28 -6.56
C LEU A 22 -11.54 -0.34 -5.39
N ALA A 23 -12.63 -0.61 -4.65
CA ALA A 23 -12.99 0.10 -3.43
C ALA A 23 -11.95 -0.08 -2.33
N LEU A 24 -11.42 -1.30 -2.14
CA LEU A 24 -10.30 -1.57 -1.23
C LEU A 24 -9.07 -0.71 -1.59
N ILE A 25 -8.67 -0.66 -2.87
CA ILE A 25 -7.54 0.19 -3.30
C ILE A 25 -7.80 1.66 -2.96
N ARG A 26 -9.01 2.16 -3.23
CA ARG A 26 -9.38 3.55 -2.95
C ARG A 26 -9.36 3.84 -1.45
N ASP A 27 -9.90 2.95 -0.61
CA ASP A 27 -9.85 3.10 0.85
C ASP A 27 -8.40 3.18 1.36
N HIS A 28 -7.51 2.33 0.83
CA HIS A 28 -6.09 2.38 1.17
C HIS A 28 -5.39 3.66 0.69
N MET A 29 -5.92 4.37 -0.31
CA MET A 29 -5.40 5.65 -0.82
C MET A 29 -5.94 6.86 -0.06
N GLU A 30 -7.08 6.71 0.62
CA GLU A 30 -7.68 7.82 1.36
C GLU A 30 -6.76 8.26 2.50
N PRO A 31 -6.65 9.58 2.75
CA PRO A 31 -5.95 10.07 3.91
C PRO A 31 -6.65 9.57 5.17
N TYR A 32 -5.88 9.40 6.25
CA TYR A 32 -6.48 9.29 7.56
C TYR A 32 -7.27 10.56 7.85
N ALA A 33 -8.40 10.44 8.52
CA ALA A 33 -9.04 11.61 9.12
C ALA A 33 -7.97 12.28 9.99
N GLU A 34 -7.57 13.50 9.63
CA GLU A 34 -6.65 14.30 10.43
C GLU A 34 -7.16 14.28 11.86
N ASP A 35 -6.27 13.98 12.82
CA ASP A 35 -6.58 13.89 14.24
C ASP A 35 -7.53 15.03 14.63
N ALA A 36 -8.84 14.75 14.66
CA ALA A 36 -9.81 15.65 15.23
C ALA A 36 -9.33 15.77 16.67
N ASP A 37 -8.84 16.96 17.02
CA ASP A 37 -8.21 17.29 18.29
C ASP A 37 -8.62 16.30 19.37
N SER A 38 -7.67 15.49 19.85
CA SER A 38 -7.85 14.65 21.05
C SER A 38 -7.98 15.54 22.29
N ASP A 39 -8.99 16.42 22.27
CA ASP A 39 -9.61 17.10 23.41
C ASP A 39 -11.05 16.58 23.56
N SER A 40 -11.35 15.40 23.01
CA SER A 40 -12.57 14.69 23.38
C SER A 40 -12.28 13.94 24.68
N ASP A 41 -12.57 14.59 25.81
CA ASP A 41 -12.84 13.99 27.13
C ASP A 41 -14.02 13.00 27.02
N SER A 42 -13.88 11.97 26.18
CA SER A 42 -14.88 10.93 25.99
C SER A 42 -14.53 9.77 26.91
N ASP A 43 -15.30 9.69 27.99
CA ASP A 43 -15.37 8.58 28.95
C ASP A 43 -15.00 7.21 28.34
N GLY A 44 -13.85 6.66 28.75
CA GLY A 44 -13.67 5.21 28.97
C GLY A 44 -13.70 4.23 27.79
N ASP A 45 -13.91 4.64 26.55
CA ASP A 45 -13.85 3.71 25.40
C ASP A 45 -12.40 3.38 25.03
N GLU A 46 -12.10 2.08 24.85
CA GLU A 46 -10.79 1.61 24.39
C GLU A 46 -10.48 2.20 23.02
N TYR A 47 -9.45 3.04 22.94
CA TYR A 47 -8.98 3.60 21.67
C TYR A 47 -8.47 2.47 20.78
N VAL A 48 -9.26 2.12 19.76
CA VAL A 48 -8.85 1.20 18.70
C VAL A 48 -8.37 2.04 17.52
N PRO A 49 -7.07 2.04 17.19
CA PRO A 49 -6.58 2.79 16.04
C PRO A 49 -7.20 2.26 14.74
N PRO A 50 -7.47 3.13 13.75
CA PRO A 50 -7.98 2.69 12.46
C PRO A 50 -6.96 1.76 11.76
N PRO A 51 -7.41 0.88 10.86
CA PRO A 51 -6.53 -0.04 10.13
C PRO A 51 -5.49 0.70 9.28
N PHE A 52 -4.38 0.02 8.99
CA PHE A 52 -3.28 0.61 8.25
C PHE A 52 -3.58 0.79 6.75
N LYS A 53 -3.67 2.03 6.28
CA LYS A 53 -3.94 2.40 4.89
C LYS A 53 -2.66 2.44 4.06
N VAL A 54 -2.19 1.28 3.60
CA VAL A 54 -0.96 1.07 2.80
C VAL A 54 -0.60 2.20 1.81
N LEU A 55 -1.57 2.74 1.05
CA LEU A 55 -1.34 3.70 -0.03
C LEU A 55 -1.60 5.16 0.35
N ALA A 56 -1.93 5.44 1.62
CA ALA A 56 -2.23 6.79 2.07
C ALA A 56 -0.97 7.65 2.10
N GLU A 57 -1.08 8.88 1.61
CA GLU A 57 0.00 9.86 1.62
C GLU A 57 0.41 10.17 3.07
N ARG A 58 1.59 9.69 3.51
CA ARG A 58 2.01 9.79 4.91
C ARG A 58 3.53 9.88 5.08
N GLY A 59 3.92 10.09 6.34
CA GLY A 59 5.31 9.97 6.79
C GLY A 59 6.13 11.26 6.65
N PRO A 60 7.37 11.27 7.14
CA PRO A 60 8.27 12.41 7.02
C PRO A 60 8.53 12.79 5.57
N ALA A 61 8.66 11.82 4.64
CA ALA A 61 8.83 12.12 3.22
C ALA A 61 7.68 12.97 2.67
N TYR A 62 6.42 12.55 2.84
CA TYR A 62 5.28 13.37 2.44
C TYR A 62 5.32 14.78 3.05
N ARG A 63 5.60 14.87 4.37
CA ARG A 63 5.66 16.14 5.11
C ARG A 63 6.75 17.11 4.66
N VAL A 64 7.82 16.62 4.01
CA VAL A 64 8.91 17.46 3.48
C VAL A 64 8.89 17.59 1.95
N GLY A 65 7.79 17.17 1.30
CA GLY A 65 7.66 17.22 -0.17
C GLY A 65 8.35 16.07 -0.91
N GLY A 66 8.73 15.00 -0.20
CA GLY A 66 9.04 13.70 -0.76
C GLY A 66 7.79 12.99 -1.29
N GLU A 67 7.98 12.15 -2.30
CA GLU A 67 6.93 11.69 -3.21
C GLU A 67 6.24 10.41 -2.71
N CYS A 68 5.59 10.44 -1.54
CA CYS A 68 4.60 9.41 -1.19
C CYS A 68 3.36 9.65 -2.05
N THR A 69 3.10 8.79 -3.03
CA THR A 69 2.03 8.95 -4.01
C THR A 69 1.32 7.64 -4.27
N ALA A 70 0.06 7.71 -4.67
CA ALA A 70 -0.66 6.57 -5.20
C ALA A 70 -1.64 7.06 -6.28
N ALA A 71 -1.75 6.32 -7.38
CA ALA A 71 -2.66 6.61 -8.46
C ALA A 71 -3.26 5.32 -9.01
N LEU A 72 -4.59 5.26 -9.03
CA LEU A 72 -5.36 4.22 -9.69
C LEU A 72 -6.02 4.80 -10.94
N THR A 73 -5.54 4.41 -12.12
CA THR A 73 -6.00 4.96 -13.40
C THR A 73 -6.71 3.89 -14.22
N ARG A 74 -7.89 4.21 -14.76
CA ARG A 74 -8.58 3.35 -15.74
C ARG A 74 -7.86 3.43 -17.08
N THR A 75 -7.56 2.28 -17.67
CA THR A 75 -7.01 2.15 -19.03
C THR A 75 -8.00 1.41 -19.94
N PRO A 76 -7.80 1.43 -21.28
CA PRO A 76 -8.65 0.66 -22.20
C PRO A 76 -8.65 -0.85 -21.92
N THR A 77 -7.56 -1.39 -21.39
CA THR A 77 -7.36 -2.83 -21.15
C THR A 77 -7.59 -3.25 -19.70
N GLY A 78 -7.68 -2.31 -18.76
CA GLY A 78 -7.74 -2.64 -17.34
C GLY A 78 -7.59 -1.44 -16.43
N TRP A 79 -6.89 -1.64 -15.32
CA TRP A 79 -6.54 -0.59 -14.38
C TRP A 79 -5.04 -0.62 -14.16
N THR A 80 -4.45 0.55 -14.00
CA THR A 80 -3.05 0.68 -13.62
C THR A 80 -2.99 1.27 -12.22
N LEU A 81 -2.29 0.58 -11.32
CA LEU A 81 -1.97 1.06 -9.99
C LEU A 81 -0.47 1.36 -9.93
N THR A 82 -0.14 2.61 -9.66
CA THR A 82 1.22 3.06 -9.38
C THR A 82 1.26 3.68 -7.99
N ALA A 83 2.24 3.33 -7.18
CA ALA A 83 2.40 3.94 -5.86
C ALA A 83 3.86 3.97 -5.43
N ARG A 84 4.19 4.96 -4.61
CA ARG A 84 5.46 5.07 -3.89
C ARG A 84 5.15 5.39 -2.44
N GLN A 85 5.63 4.58 -1.53
CA GLN A 85 5.27 4.66 -0.10
C GLN A 85 6.49 4.42 0.78
N GLU A 86 6.46 5.01 1.96
CA GLU A 86 7.37 4.69 3.06
C GLU A 86 6.60 3.85 4.09
N ILE A 87 7.07 2.63 4.32
CA ILE A 87 6.40 1.67 5.20
C ILE A 87 7.37 1.25 6.30
N HIS A 88 6.95 1.40 7.55
CA HIS A 88 7.70 0.87 8.69
C HIS A 88 7.54 -0.66 8.76
N THR A 89 8.58 -1.37 9.21
CA THR A 89 8.63 -2.84 9.22
C THR A 89 7.42 -3.51 9.89
N GLU A 90 6.84 -2.87 10.90
CA GLU A 90 5.66 -3.39 11.63
C GLU A 90 4.39 -3.45 10.77
N ASN A 91 4.33 -2.66 9.69
CA ASN A 91 3.18 -2.57 8.79
C ASN A 91 3.42 -3.31 7.46
N LEU A 92 4.53 -4.04 7.32
CA LEU A 92 4.72 -4.94 6.17
C LEU A 92 3.64 -6.02 6.07
N PRO A 93 3.12 -6.61 7.18
CA PRO A 93 2.02 -7.57 7.09
C PRO A 93 0.74 -6.98 6.48
N ASP A 94 0.41 -5.71 6.76
CA ASP A 94 -0.73 -5.04 6.13
C ASP A 94 -0.49 -4.83 4.63
N ALA A 95 0.75 -4.51 4.23
CA ALA A 95 1.13 -4.42 2.82
C ALA A 95 1.03 -5.79 2.12
N GLU A 96 1.46 -6.87 2.77
CA GLU A 96 1.28 -8.24 2.25
C GLU A 96 -0.19 -8.57 2.05
N GLN A 97 -1.04 -8.34 3.06
CA GLN A 97 -2.47 -8.60 2.99
C GLN A 97 -3.13 -7.81 1.86
N PHE A 98 -2.76 -6.54 1.70
CA PHE A 98 -3.22 -5.71 0.61
C PHE A 98 -2.82 -6.29 -0.75
N LEU A 99 -1.55 -6.66 -0.93
CA LEU A 99 -1.06 -7.22 -2.20
C LEU A 99 -1.61 -8.62 -2.50
N ASP A 100 -1.86 -9.43 -1.47
CA ASP A 100 -2.54 -10.73 -1.57
C ASP A 100 -3.95 -10.54 -2.15
N ALA A 101 -4.68 -9.51 -1.73
CA ALA A 101 -6.01 -9.19 -2.26
C ALA A 101 -5.99 -8.76 -3.74
N LEU A 102 -4.88 -8.16 -4.22
CA LEU A 102 -4.75 -7.72 -5.61
C LEU A 102 -4.31 -8.82 -6.55
N THR A 103 -3.52 -9.78 -6.06
CA THR A 103 -2.84 -10.78 -6.89
C THR A 103 -3.78 -11.60 -7.80
N PRO A 104 -4.98 -12.04 -7.36
CA PRO A 104 -5.93 -12.76 -8.23
C PRO A 104 -6.45 -11.96 -9.43
N HIS A 105 -6.25 -10.64 -9.45
CA HIS A 105 -6.80 -9.72 -10.44
C HIS A 105 -5.76 -9.15 -11.39
N LEU A 106 -4.51 -9.60 -11.30
CA LEU A 106 -3.41 -9.15 -12.16
C LEU A 106 -3.60 -9.63 -13.60
N THR A 107 -3.20 -8.78 -14.55
CA THR A 107 -3.16 -9.15 -15.97
C THR A 107 -1.87 -9.88 -16.36
N THR A 108 -0.81 -9.71 -15.56
CA THR A 108 0.52 -10.29 -15.75
C THR A 108 1.01 -10.90 -14.42
N PRO A 109 0.46 -12.04 -13.99
CA PRO A 109 0.77 -12.63 -12.68
C PRO A 109 2.24 -13.05 -12.51
N GLU A 110 2.96 -13.28 -13.60
CA GLU A 110 4.39 -13.60 -13.64
C GLU A 110 5.30 -12.37 -13.51
N ALA A 111 4.77 -11.15 -13.70
CA ALA A 111 5.53 -9.93 -13.58
C ALA A 111 5.61 -9.49 -12.10
N PRO A 112 6.73 -8.86 -11.67
CA PRO A 112 6.80 -8.26 -10.36
C PRO A 112 5.69 -7.21 -10.16
N LEU A 113 5.12 -7.15 -8.96
CA LEU A 113 4.12 -6.15 -8.58
C LEU A 113 4.73 -4.75 -8.43
N GLY A 114 6.06 -4.71 -8.29
CA GLY A 114 6.82 -3.53 -7.92
C GLY A 114 8.14 -3.93 -7.27
N THR A 115 8.67 -3.04 -6.44
CA THR A 115 9.89 -3.26 -5.69
C THR A 115 9.78 -2.81 -4.23
N LEU A 116 10.57 -3.45 -3.37
CA LEU A 116 10.73 -3.08 -1.97
C LEU A 116 12.22 -2.85 -1.69
N ARG A 117 12.55 -1.76 -1.01
CA ARG A 117 13.93 -1.45 -0.62
C ARG A 117 13.98 -1.06 0.84
N PHE A 118 14.76 -1.76 1.64
CA PHE A 118 15.14 -1.25 2.96
C PHE A 118 15.98 0.01 2.78
N TYR A 119 15.76 1.07 3.55
CA TYR A 119 16.43 2.36 3.29
C TYR A 119 17.95 2.28 3.33
N GLU A 120 18.50 1.34 4.10
CA GLU A 120 19.94 1.09 4.22
C GLU A 120 20.47 0.13 3.13
N ASP A 121 19.59 -0.55 2.41
CA ASP A 121 19.97 -1.42 1.31
C ASP A 121 20.30 -0.59 0.06
N PRO A 122 21.37 -0.96 -0.67
CA PRO A 122 21.82 -0.23 -1.86
C PRO A 122 20.91 -0.44 -3.08
N ALA A 123 20.11 -1.52 -3.10
CA ALA A 123 19.31 -1.89 -4.26
C ALA A 123 17.89 -2.34 -3.86
N PRO A 124 16.86 -1.94 -4.62
CA PRO A 124 15.51 -2.45 -4.42
C PRO A 124 15.41 -3.92 -4.85
N LYS A 125 14.56 -4.69 -4.18
CA LYS A 125 14.25 -6.10 -4.47
C LYS A 125 12.87 -6.19 -5.12
N PRO A 126 12.68 -7.00 -6.18
CA PRO A 126 11.38 -7.16 -6.82
C PRO A 126 10.39 -7.84 -5.87
N ILE A 127 9.13 -7.43 -5.92
CA ILE A 127 8.03 -8.06 -5.19
C ILE A 127 7.33 -9.03 -6.16
N THR A 128 7.41 -10.32 -5.86
CA THR A 128 6.79 -11.37 -6.68
C THR A 128 5.89 -12.25 -5.81
N PRO A 129 4.66 -12.54 -6.24
CA PRO A 129 3.85 -13.56 -5.58
C PRO A 129 4.54 -14.93 -5.66
N ASN A 130 4.34 -15.75 -4.63
CA ASN A 130 4.78 -17.13 -4.64
C ASN A 130 3.86 -18.02 -5.51
N ALA A 131 4.12 -19.32 -5.55
CA ALA A 131 3.33 -20.26 -6.35
C ALA A 131 1.83 -20.36 -5.95
N SER A 132 1.48 -19.96 -4.72
CA SER A 132 0.08 -19.87 -4.28
C SER A 132 -0.56 -18.50 -4.55
N GLY A 133 0.17 -17.56 -5.14
CA GLY A 133 -0.27 -16.18 -5.34
C GLY A 133 -0.18 -15.30 -4.09
N ALA A 134 0.55 -15.74 -3.06
CA ALA A 134 0.74 -14.96 -1.85
C ALA A 134 2.07 -14.18 -1.89
N VAL A 135 2.06 -12.95 -1.41
CA VAL A 135 3.16 -12.00 -1.37
C VAL A 135 3.73 -11.99 0.04
N ARG A 136 5.03 -12.21 0.16
CA ARG A 136 5.76 -12.15 1.43
C ARG A 136 6.93 -11.19 1.30
N LEU A 137 6.94 -10.19 2.15
CA LEU A 137 7.96 -9.16 2.27
C LEU A 137 8.99 -9.62 3.34
N PRO A 138 10.25 -9.15 3.25
CA PRO A 138 11.34 -9.57 4.12
C PRO A 138 11.18 -9.18 5.59
#